data_AF-A0A831X402-F1
#
_entry.id   AF-A0A831X402-F1
#
_cell.length_a   1.000
_cell.length_b   1.000
_cell.length_c   1.000
_cell.angle_alpha   90.00
_cell.angle_beta   90.00
_cell.angle_gamma   90.00
#
_symmetry.space_group_name_H-M   'P 1'
#
loop_
_entity.id
_entity.type
_entity.pdbx_description
1 polymer ?
#
loop_
_entity_poly.entity_id
_entity_poly.type
_entity_poly.pdbx_seq_one_letter_code
_entity_poly.pdbx_strand_id
1 'polypeptide(L)'
;MAILLNEAFGTDYTRGQLKAYYGNRGINSGVDGQFTPGHEPFNKGMKGTGGWEPTQFKKGNKPANWVPIGSERINGDGYIDVKVQDGTLQKNWKGKHIIVWEQHNGPVPKGHAIIFGDGDRRNFDANNLILVSRKQLSTMNSKGLIQKNADLTRTGVIVADIIMKSSERKRSKKRDVLES
;
A
#
# COMPACT_ATOMS: atom_id res chain seq x y z
N MET A 1 35.21 2.61 35.60
CA MET A 1 34.85 3.01 36.98
C MET A 1 35.07 1.86 37.96
N ALA A 2 34.40 0.70 37.80
CA ALA A 2 34.59 -0.45 38.71
C ALA A 2 36.04 -0.96 38.78
N ILE A 3 36.69 -1.11 37.62
CA ILE A 3 38.08 -1.59 37.52
C ILE A 3 39.03 -0.70 38.34
N LEU A 4 39.01 0.61 38.10
CA LEU A 4 39.90 1.57 38.78
C LEU A 4 39.67 1.64 40.30
N LEU A 5 38.42 1.52 40.76
CA LEU A 5 38.08 1.56 42.20
C LEU A 5 38.46 0.26 42.91
N ASN A 6 38.29 -0.86 42.23
CA ASN A 6 38.71 -2.17 42.73
C ASN A 6 40.24 -2.26 42.84
N GLU A 7 40.97 -1.75 41.85
CA GLU A 7 42.44 -1.67 41.87
C GLU A 7 42.96 -0.74 42.95
N ALA A 8 42.36 0.45 43.12
CA ALA A 8 42.83 1.45 44.07
C ALA A 8 42.56 1.09 45.54
N PHE A 9 41.46 0.38 45.83
CA PHE A 9 41.01 0.10 47.19
C PHE A 9 40.97 -1.39 47.53
N GLY A 10 41.43 -2.28 46.65
CA GLY A 10 41.45 -3.72 46.87
C GLY A 10 40.06 -4.34 47.03
N THR A 11 39.07 -3.81 46.32
CA THR A 11 37.67 -4.25 46.39
C THR A 11 37.28 -5.09 45.18
N ASP A 12 36.13 -5.77 45.22
CA ASP A 12 35.66 -6.67 44.16
C ASP A 12 34.28 -6.27 43.61
N TYR A 13 33.95 -4.97 43.64
CA TYR A 13 32.64 -4.50 43.20
C TYR A 13 32.43 -4.68 41.70
N THR A 14 31.25 -5.20 41.33
CA THR A 14 30.83 -5.28 39.94
C THR A 14 30.37 -3.92 39.41
N ARG A 15 30.44 -3.75 38.07
CA ARG A 15 29.92 -2.54 37.40
C ARG A 15 28.44 -2.27 37.73
N GLY A 16 27.64 -3.33 37.91
CA GLY A 16 26.23 -3.24 38.27
C GLY A 16 26.02 -2.71 39.70
N GLN A 17 26.78 -3.21 40.67
CA GLN A 17 26.71 -2.75 42.07
C GLN A 17 27.04 -1.27 42.20
N LEU A 18 28.10 -0.80 41.53
CA LEU A 18 28.46 0.62 41.56
C LEU A 18 27.44 1.50 40.83
N LYS A 19 26.90 1.03 39.68
CA LYS A 19 25.85 1.77 38.97
C LYS A 19 24.59 1.93 39.82
N ALA A 20 24.16 0.87 40.50
CA ALA A 20 23.02 0.91 41.41
C ALA A 20 23.28 1.81 42.63
N TYR A 21 24.49 1.72 43.21
CA TYR A 21 24.90 2.55 44.33
C TYR A 21 24.86 4.05 43.98
N TYR A 22 25.43 4.45 42.83
CA TYR A 22 25.38 5.84 42.34
C TYR A 22 23.94 6.31 42.12
N GLY A 23 23.11 5.48 41.46
CA GLY A 23 21.70 5.80 41.21
C GLY A 23 20.87 5.98 42.48
N ASN A 24 21.02 5.07 43.46
CA ASN A 24 20.25 5.10 44.72
C ASN A 24 20.65 6.26 45.63
N ARG A 25 21.90 6.73 45.54
CA ARG A 25 22.44 7.81 46.37
C ARG A 25 22.40 9.18 45.66
N GLY A 26 21.89 9.25 44.43
CA GLY A 26 21.88 10.48 43.64
C GLY A 26 23.27 10.99 43.27
N ILE A 27 24.27 10.12 43.22
CA ILE A 27 25.65 10.48 42.90
C ILE A 27 25.82 10.45 41.38
N ASN A 28 26.33 11.53 40.80
CA ASN A 28 26.62 11.64 39.37
C ASN A 28 28.14 11.57 39.15
N SER A 29 28.59 10.72 38.23
CA SER A 29 30.01 10.62 37.86
C SER A 29 30.52 11.75 36.95
N GLY A 30 29.64 12.68 36.54
CA GLY A 30 29.97 13.81 35.65
C GLY A 30 30.20 13.41 34.19
N VAL A 31 30.18 12.11 33.88
CA VAL A 31 30.27 11.58 32.52
C VAL A 31 28.85 11.47 31.96
N ASP A 32 28.47 12.42 31.11
CA ASP A 32 27.24 12.37 30.33
C ASP A 32 27.49 11.64 29.00
N GLY A 33 26.45 11.00 28.46
CA GLY A 33 26.48 10.42 27.12
C GLY A 33 26.12 11.44 26.04
N GLN A 34 26.12 12.72 26.40
CA GLN A 34 25.70 13.80 25.52
C GLN A 34 26.90 14.28 24.71
N PHE A 35 26.68 14.54 23.42
CA PHE A 35 27.69 15.19 22.61
C PHE A 35 27.83 16.64 23.05
N THR A 36 29.04 17.06 23.40
CA THR A 36 29.30 18.45 23.80
C THR A 36 29.04 19.41 22.62
N PRO A 37 28.59 20.65 22.89
CA PRO A 37 28.48 21.67 21.83
C PRO A 37 29.80 21.81 21.06
N GLY A 38 29.76 21.70 19.73
CA GLY A 38 30.95 21.69 18.87
C GLY A 38 31.54 20.30 18.58
N HIS A 39 30.97 19.23 19.11
CA HIS A 39 31.41 17.86 18.80
C HIS A 39 31.23 17.54 17.31
N GLU A 40 32.33 17.24 16.62
CA GLU A 40 32.31 16.77 15.23
C GLU A 40 32.17 15.24 15.20
N PRO A 41 31.11 14.69 14.59
CA PRO A 41 30.98 13.24 14.46
C PRO A 41 32.07 12.70 13.52
N PHE A 42 32.51 11.46 13.76
CA PHE A 42 33.60 10.82 13.00
C PHE A 42 33.39 10.79 11.48
N ASN A 43 32.13 10.87 11.03
CA ASN A 43 31.74 10.83 9.63
C ASN A 43 31.44 12.23 9.05
N LYS A 44 31.70 13.32 9.78
CA LYS A 44 31.48 14.69 9.28
C LYS A 44 32.29 14.90 8.00
N GLY A 45 31.61 15.32 6.92
CA GLY A 45 32.23 15.54 5.61
C GLY A 45 32.50 14.26 4.81
N MET A 46 32.28 13.08 5.38
CA MET A 46 32.48 11.81 4.70
C MET A 46 31.15 11.32 4.09
N LYS A 47 31.07 11.24 2.77
CA LYS A 47 29.91 10.64 2.07
C LYS A 47 30.15 9.14 1.88
N GLY A 48 29.23 8.32 2.41
CA GLY A 48 29.22 6.88 2.16
C GLY A 48 30.24 6.07 2.96
N THR A 49 30.69 6.55 4.12
CA THR A 49 31.66 5.84 4.96
C THR A 49 31.09 4.66 5.73
N GLY A 50 31.33 3.47 5.20
CA GLY A 50 31.24 2.22 5.95
C GLY A 50 31.34 1.00 5.05
N GLY A 51 31.76 -0.12 5.65
CA GLY A 51 32.06 -1.42 5.04
C GLY A 51 30.87 -2.17 4.42
N TRP A 52 29.89 -1.44 3.89
CA TRP A 52 28.70 -1.95 3.20
C TRP A 52 28.88 -1.98 1.68
N GLU A 53 30.04 -1.58 1.14
CA GLU A 53 30.33 -1.73 -0.29
C GLU A 53 30.06 -3.16 -0.81
N PRO A 54 30.34 -4.24 -0.04
CA PRO A 54 29.98 -5.60 -0.46
C PRO A 54 28.46 -5.87 -0.54
N THR A 55 27.66 -5.16 0.26
CA THR A 55 26.20 -5.38 0.36
C THR A 55 25.39 -4.37 -0.45
N GLN A 56 26.03 -3.41 -1.11
CA GLN A 56 25.37 -2.46 -1.99
C GLN A 56 24.82 -3.14 -3.24
N PHE A 57 23.56 -2.83 -3.56
CA PHE A 57 22.97 -3.28 -4.83
C PHE A 57 23.69 -2.61 -6.00
N LYS A 58 24.23 -3.44 -6.90
CA LYS A 58 24.85 -2.97 -8.14
C LYS A 58 23.80 -2.33 -9.04
N LYS A 59 24.22 -1.37 -9.88
CA LYS A 59 23.35 -0.79 -10.91
C LYS A 59 22.80 -1.91 -11.80
N GLY A 60 21.48 -1.89 -12.02
CA GLY A 60 20.78 -2.91 -12.80
C GLY A 60 20.46 -4.20 -12.03
N ASN A 61 20.78 -4.27 -10.73
CA ASN A 61 20.34 -5.38 -9.91
C ASN A 61 18.81 -5.43 -9.85
N LYS A 62 18.25 -6.59 -10.18
CA LYS A 62 16.81 -6.85 -10.11
C LYS A 62 16.54 -7.65 -8.83
N PRO A 63 15.48 -7.31 -8.08
CA PRO A 63 15.13 -8.09 -6.90
C PRO A 63 14.72 -9.51 -7.31
N ALA A 64 14.86 -10.47 -6.40
CA ALA A 64 14.60 -11.89 -6.68
C ALA A 64 13.16 -12.18 -7.16
N ASN A 65 12.19 -11.33 -6.81
CA ASN A 65 10.80 -11.42 -7.23
C ASN A 65 10.49 -10.67 -8.53
N TRP A 66 11.52 -10.17 -9.24
CA TRP A 66 11.32 -9.53 -10.53
C TRP A 66 10.91 -10.56 -11.58
N VAL A 67 9.90 -10.21 -12.37
CA VAL A 67 9.41 -10.99 -13.52
C VAL A 67 9.39 -10.10 -14.77
N PRO A 68 9.52 -10.66 -15.98
CA PRO A 68 9.48 -9.86 -17.21
C PRO A 68 8.12 -9.18 -17.43
N ILE A 69 8.12 -8.07 -18.17
CA ILE A 69 6.88 -7.41 -18.65
C ILE A 69 6.07 -8.41 -19.48
N GLY A 70 4.76 -8.44 -19.29
CA GLY A 70 3.85 -9.44 -19.86
C GLY A 70 3.58 -10.65 -18.96
N SER A 71 4.34 -10.83 -17.86
CA SER A 71 4.07 -11.91 -16.91
C SER A 71 2.70 -11.76 -16.26
N GLU A 72 2.00 -12.88 -16.09
CA GLU A 72 0.71 -12.94 -15.42
C GLU A 72 0.87 -13.40 -13.96
N ARG A 73 0.01 -12.90 -13.07
CA ARG A 73 -0.10 -13.41 -11.70
C ARG A 73 -1.56 -13.38 -11.25
N ILE A 74 -1.90 -14.24 -10.29
CA ILE A 74 -3.16 -14.16 -9.56
C ILE A 74 -2.94 -13.28 -8.33
N ASN A 75 -3.74 -12.24 -8.15
CA ASN A 75 -3.67 -11.36 -6.99
C ASN A 75 -4.45 -11.92 -5.78
N GLY A 76 -4.32 -11.28 -4.62
CA GLY A 76 -5.01 -11.72 -3.38
C GLY A 76 -6.53 -11.74 -3.48
N ASP A 77 -7.11 -10.98 -4.42
CA ASP A 77 -8.54 -10.91 -4.71
C ASP A 77 -8.99 -11.94 -5.77
N GLY A 78 -8.08 -12.76 -6.29
CA GLY A 78 -8.34 -13.79 -7.28
C GLY A 78 -8.46 -13.30 -8.73
N TYR A 79 -8.08 -12.05 -9.02
CA TYR A 79 -7.98 -11.52 -10.38
C TYR A 79 -6.61 -11.84 -10.99
N ILE A 80 -6.57 -11.94 -12.32
CA ILE A 80 -5.30 -12.02 -13.07
C ILE A 80 -4.81 -10.60 -13.36
N ASP A 81 -3.60 -10.30 -12.90
CA ASP A 81 -2.85 -9.09 -13.25
C ASP A 81 -1.77 -9.42 -14.29
N VAL A 82 -1.53 -8.51 -15.22
CA VAL A 82 -0.41 -8.55 -16.17
C VAL A 82 0.58 -7.47 -15.81
N LYS A 83 1.87 -7.79 -15.83
CA LYS A 83 2.92 -6.80 -15.63
C LYS A 83 3.04 -5.90 -16.87
N VAL A 84 2.75 -4.62 -16.75
CA VAL A 84 2.73 -3.66 -17.87
C VAL A 84 3.97 -2.77 -17.95
N GLN A 85 4.69 -2.58 -16.84
CA GLN A 85 5.91 -1.77 -16.80
C GLN A 85 6.83 -2.17 -15.64
N ASP A 86 8.08 -1.72 -15.72
CA ASP A 86 9.02 -1.74 -14.59
C ASP A 86 8.99 -0.40 -13.85
N GLY A 87 8.87 -0.46 -12.52
CA GLY A 87 8.69 0.72 -11.69
C GLY A 87 8.30 0.37 -10.26
N THR A 88 7.49 1.20 -9.62
CA THR A 88 7.14 1.07 -8.20
C THR A 88 5.81 0.34 -7.99
N LEU A 89 5.87 -0.79 -7.29
CA LEU A 89 4.72 -1.50 -6.70
C LEU A 89 3.53 -1.70 -7.65
N GLN A 90 2.37 -1.12 -7.31
CA GLN A 90 1.09 -1.37 -7.97
C GLN A 90 1.03 -0.83 -9.39
N LYS A 91 1.79 0.22 -9.72
CA LYS A 91 1.81 0.79 -11.09
C LYS A 91 2.38 -0.18 -12.12
N ASN A 92 3.09 -1.21 -11.68
CA ASN A 92 3.68 -2.21 -12.58
C ASN A 92 2.66 -3.22 -13.09
N TRP A 93 1.51 -3.33 -12.43
CA TRP A 93 0.53 -4.39 -12.66
C TRP A 93 -0.81 -3.79 -13.04
N LYS A 94 -1.43 -4.35 -14.08
CA LYS A 94 -2.75 -3.97 -14.54
C LYS A 94 -3.61 -5.22 -14.68
N GLY A 95 -4.87 -5.16 -14.24
CA GLY A 95 -5.78 -6.28 -14.36
C GLY A 95 -5.97 -6.70 -15.82
N LYS A 96 -5.87 -8.00 -16.11
CA LYS A 96 -6.02 -8.57 -17.45
C LYS A 96 -7.38 -8.22 -18.07
N HIS A 97 -8.44 -8.26 -17.28
CA HIS A 97 -9.78 -7.83 -17.69
C HIS A 97 -9.83 -6.37 -18.17
N ILE A 98 -9.03 -5.48 -17.58
CA ILE A 98 -8.94 -4.09 -18.02
C ILE A 98 -8.24 -4.00 -19.38
N ILE A 99 -7.12 -4.71 -19.53
CA ILE A 99 -6.36 -4.74 -20.77
C ILE A 99 -7.22 -5.28 -21.92
N VAL A 100 -7.89 -6.41 -21.71
CA VAL A 100 -8.75 -7.03 -22.73
C VAL A 100 -9.91 -6.10 -23.10
N TRP A 101 -10.59 -5.51 -22.12
CA TRP A 101 -11.67 -4.56 -22.41
C TRP A 101 -11.17 -3.34 -23.20
N GLU A 102 -10.01 -2.78 -22.83
CA GLU A 102 -9.43 -1.62 -23.51
C GLU A 102 -9.02 -1.89 -24.95
N GLN A 103 -8.57 -3.11 -25.26
CA GLN A 103 -8.25 -3.53 -26.63
C GLN A 103 -9.48 -3.45 -27.56
N HIS A 104 -10.68 -3.68 -27.03
CA HIS A 104 -11.92 -3.68 -27.81
C HIS A 104 -12.67 -2.34 -27.78
N ASN A 105 -12.64 -1.61 -26.65
CA ASN A 105 -13.51 -0.45 -26.42
C ASN A 105 -12.72 0.88 -26.24
N GLY A 106 -11.39 0.82 -26.17
CA GLY A 106 -10.56 1.98 -25.87
C GLY A 106 -10.34 2.22 -24.37
N PRO A 107 -9.75 3.35 -23.96
CA PRO A 107 -9.34 3.59 -22.58
C PRO A 107 -10.53 3.67 -21.62
N VAL A 108 -10.41 3.04 -20.43
CA VAL A 108 -11.44 3.12 -19.39
C VAL A 108 -11.60 4.56 -18.90
N PRO A 109 -12.81 5.16 -18.97
CA PRO A 109 -13.02 6.53 -18.50
C PRO A 109 -12.81 6.66 -16.99
N LYS A 110 -12.32 7.81 -16.54
CA LYS A 110 -12.11 8.08 -15.11
C LYS A 110 -13.41 7.86 -14.32
N GLY A 111 -13.30 7.18 -13.17
CA GLY A 111 -14.46 6.90 -12.32
C GLY A 111 -15.32 5.71 -12.77
N HIS A 112 -14.86 4.94 -13.76
CA HIS A 112 -15.46 3.67 -14.16
C HIS A 112 -14.60 2.48 -13.70
N ALA A 113 -15.23 1.31 -13.67
CA ALA A 113 -14.64 0.02 -13.36
C ALA A 113 -15.20 -1.03 -14.32
N ILE A 114 -14.43 -2.07 -14.59
CA ILE A 114 -14.88 -3.21 -15.38
C ILE A 114 -15.22 -4.34 -14.40
N ILE A 115 -16.38 -4.95 -14.61
CA ILE A 115 -16.82 -6.12 -13.84
C ILE A 115 -17.02 -7.31 -14.77
N PHE A 116 -16.89 -8.51 -14.20
CA PHE A 116 -17.26 -9.76 -14.85
C PHE A 116 -18.76 -9.97 -14.70
N GLY A 117 -19.48 -10.04 -15.82
CA GLY A 117 -20.93 -10.16 -15.86
C GLY A 117 -21.45 -11.48 -15.32
N ASP A 118 -20.69 -12.56 -15.46
CA ASP A 118 -20.97 -13.90 -14.95
C ASP A 118 -20.40 -14.18 -13.54
N GLY A 119 -19.60 -13.25 -13.01
CA GLY A 119 -18.89 -13.42 -11.73
C GLY A 119 -17.65 -14.32 -11.80
N ASP A 120 -17.31 -14.89 -12.95
CA ASP A 120 -16.07 -15.66 -13.14
C ASP A 120 -14.91 -14.73 -13.50
N ARG A 121 -13.97 -14.57 -12.56
CA ARG A 121 -12.78 -13.70 -12.70
C ARG A 121 -11.76 -14.22 -13.73
N ARG A 122 -12.02 -15.35 -14.36
CA ARG A 122 -11.19 -15.97 -15.41
C ARG A 122 -11.84 -15.92 -16.80
N ASN A 123 -13.09 -15.47 -16.91
CA ASN A 123 -13.76 -15.33 -18.20
C ASN A 123 -13.51 -13.94 -18.81
N PHE A 124 -12.52 -13.87 -19.70
CA PHE A 124 -12.11 -12.63 -20.38
C PHE A 124 -12.84 -12.37 -21.71
N ASP A 125 -13.99 -13.01 -21.96
CA ASP A 125 -14.79 -12.69 -23.15
C ASP A 125 -15.19 -11.20 -23.14
N ALA A 126 -14.99 -10.50 -24.26
CA ALA A 126 -15.28 -9.08 -24.36
C ALA A 126 -16.74 -8.74 -24.03
N ASN A 127 -17.68 -9.65 -24.31
CA ASN A 127 -19.08 -9.49 -23.96
C ASN A 127 -19.31 -9.67 -22.46
N ASN A 128 -18.56 -10.55 -21.79
CA ASN A 128 -18.69 -10.76 -20.34
C ASN A 128 -18.18 -9.55 -19.53
N LEU A 129 -17.30 -8.74 -20.11
CA LEU A 129 -16.71 -7.56 -19.45
C LEU A 129 -17.63 -6.35 -19.59
N ILE A 130 -18.21 -5.92 -18.47
CA ILE A 130 -19.17 -4.81 -18.42
C ILE A 130 -18.50 -3.59 -17.79
N LEU A 131 -18.54 -2.47 -18.51
CA LEU A 131 -18.12 -1.17 -17.97
C LEU A 131 -19.24 -0.59 -17.11
N VAL A 132 -18.92 -0.24 -15.86
CA VAL A 132 -19.84 0.41 -14.92
C VAL A 132 -19.17 1.59 -14.25
N SER A 133 -19.93 2.65 -13.97
CA SER A 133 -19.47 3.74 -13.11
C SER A 133 -19.31 3.25 -11.66
N ARG A 134 -18.42 3.86 -10.88
CA ARG A 134 -18.26 3.52 -9.45
C ARG A 134 -19.54 3.72 -8.64
N LYS A 135 -20.41 4.65 -9.04
CA LYS A 135 -21.72 4.88 -8.41
C LYS A 135 -22.71 3.75 -8.71
N GLN A 136 -22.78 3.32 -9.97
CA GLN A 136 -23.58 2.15 -10.36
C GLN A 136 -23.10 0.91 -9.62
N LEU A 137 -21.78 0.64 -9.61
CA LEU A 137 -21.21 -0.51 -8.92
C LEU A 137 -21.55 -0.53 -7.42
N SER A 138 -21.46 0.61 -6.74
CA SER A 138 -21.86 0.72 -5.33
C SER A 138 -23.34 0.39 -5.12
N THR A 139 -24.21 0.91 -5.98
CA THR A 139 -25.65 0.63 -5.94
C THR A 139 -25.93 -0.84 -6.20
N MET A 140 -25.31 -1.43 -7.23
CA MET A 140 -25.45 -2.85 -7.57
C MET A 140 -25.02 -3.78 -6.44
N ASN A 141 -23.87 -3.51 -5.82
CA ASN A 141 -23.40 -4.27 -4.66
C ASN A 141 -24.37 -4.17 -3.48
N SER A 142 -24.87 -2.97 -3.19
CA SER A 142 -25.81 -2.75 -2.07
C SER A 142 -27.17 -3.43 -2.27
N LYS A 143 -27.56 -3.67 -3.53
CA LYS A 143 -28.87 -4.20 -3.92
C LYS A 143 -28.81 -5.65 -4.43
N GLY A 144 -27.63 -6.26 -4.46
CA GLY A 144 -27.46 -7.63 -4.97
C GLY A 144 -27.81 -7.77 -6.45
N LEU A 145 -27.50 -6.76 -7.27
CA LEU A 145 -27.84 -6.75 -8.70
C LEU A 145 -26.77 -7.39 -9.59
N ILE A 146 -25.64 -7.83 -9.02
CA ILE A 146 -24.63 -8.62 -9.73
C ILE A 146 -25.03 -10.08 -9.64
N GLN A 147 -25.26 -10.71 -10.79
CA GLN A 147 -25.71 -12.09 -10.90
C GLN A 147 -24.66 -12.96 -11.58
N LYS A 148 -24.89 -14.28 -11.64
CA LYS A 148 -23.98 -15.24 -12.31
C LYS A 148 -24.20 -15.34 -13.83
N ASN A 149 -24.74 -14.30 -14.45
CA ASN A 149 -25.07 -14.27 -15.86
C ASN A 149 -24.89 -12.84 -16.38
N ALA A 150 -24.16 -12.70 -17.49
CA ALA A 150 -23.81 -11.40 -18.04
C ALA A 150 -25.04 -10.57 -18.44
N ASP A 151 -26.07 -11.18 -19.04
CA ASP A 151 -27.30 -10.49 -19.42
C ASP A 151 -28.07 -9.99 -18.19
N LEU A 152 -28.19 -10.83 -17.15
CA LEU A 152 -28.83 -10.42 -15.89
C LEU A 152 -28.06 -9.28 -15.22
N THR A 153 -26.73 -9.33 -15.23
CA THR A 153 -25.90 -8.27 -14.67
C THR A 153 -26.03 -6.98 -15.47
N ARG A 154 -26.11 -7.03 -16.81
CA ARG A 154 -26.42 -5.86 -17.65
C ARG A 154 -27.77 -5.25 -17.32
N THR A 155 -28.81 -6.07 -17.16
CA THR A 155 -30.12 -5.60 -16.66
C THR A 155 -29.99 -4.97 -15.28
N GLY A 156 -29.17 -5.56 -14.41
CA GLY A 156 -28.84 -5.02 -13.09
C GLY A 156 -28.21 -3.62 -13.15
N VAL A 157 -27.37 -3.33 -14.15
CA VAL A 157 -26.83 -1.97 -14.38
C VAL A 157 -27.96 -0.98 -14.67
N ILE A 158 -28.89 -1.34 -15.56
CA ILE A 158 -30.04 -0.50 -15.92
C ILE A 158 -30.94 -0.26 -14.70
N VAL A 159 -31.20 -1.30 -13.90
CA VAL A 159 -31.97 -1.18 -12.66
C VAL A 159 -31.26 -0.25 -11.66
N ALA A 160 -29.94 -0.33 -11.55
CA ALA A 160 -29.15 0.58 -10.72
C ALA A 160 -29.29 2.04 -11.16
N ASP A 161 -29.29 2.31 -12.46
CA ASP A 161 -29.51 3.66 -13.01
C ASP A 161 -30.90 4.21 -12.66
N ILE A 162 -31.93 3.39 -12.78
CA ILE A 162 -33.31 3.77 -12.41
C ILE A 162 -33.38 4.13 -10.91
N ILE A 163 -32.76 3.30 -10.05
CA ILE A 163 -32.72 3.55 -8.60
C ILE A 163 -31.98 4.85 -8.29
N MET A 164 -30.81 5.06 -8.92
CA MET A 164 -30.01 6.27 -8.74
C MET A 164 -30.80 7.52 -9.17
N LYS A 165 -31.44 7.50 -10.34
CA LYS A 165 -32.27 8.61 -10.84
C LYS A 165 -33.48 8.90 -9.97
N SER A 166 -34.14 7.86 -9.46
CA SER A 166 -35.24 8.01 -8.49
C SER A 166 -34.77 8.71 -7.21
N SER A 167 -33.60 8.32 -6.69
CA SER A 167 -33.00 8.95 -5.52
C SER A 167 -32.60 10.41 -5.77
N GLU A 168 -32.02 10.72 -6.94
CA GLU A 168 -31.66 12.09 -7.34
C GLU A 168 -32.90 13.00 -7.34
N ARG A 169 -34.00 12.53 -7.93
CA ARG A 169 -35.26 13.30 -8.00
C ARG A 169 -35.87 13.55 -6.62
N LYS A 170 -35.86 12.56 -5.72
CA LYS A 170 -36.33 12.74 -4.33
C LYS A 170 -35.52 13.80 -3.58
N ARG A 171 -34.21 13.85 -3.79
CA ARG A 171 -33.33 14.86 -3.17
C ARG A 171 -33.58 16.25 -3.74
N SER A 172 -33.78 16.38 -5.05
CA SER A 172 -34.15 17.66 -5.69
C SER A 172 -35.43 18.20 -5.09
N LYS A 173 -36.51 17.40 -5.08
CA LYS A 173 -37.80 17.82 -4.52
C LYS A 173 -37.70 18.26 -3.06
N LYS A 174 -36.87 17.60 -2.25
CA LYS A 174 -36.64 18.00 -0.85
C LYS A 174 -35.90 19.34 -0.75
N ARG A 175 -34.93 19.59 -1.63
CA ARG A 175 -34.21 20.86 -1.69
C ARG A 175 -35.11 22.01 -2.11
N ASP A 176 -35.90 21.81 -3.17
CA ASP A 176 -36.82 22.82 -3.68
C ASP A 176 -37.82 23.26 -2.59
N VAL A 177 -38.28 22.32 -1.75
CA VAL A 177 -39.15 22.59 -0.59
C VAL A 177 -38.45 23.33 0.56
N LEU A 178 -37.13 23.19 0.71
CA LEU A 178 -36.35 23.88 1.76
C LEU A 178 -35.88 25.27 1.33
N GLU A 179 -35.77 25.51 0.03
CA GLU A 179 -35.37 26.79 -0.57
C GLU A 179 -36.60 27.70 -0.90
N SER A 180 -37.82 27.19 -0.72
CA SER A 180 -39.11 27.94 -0.84
C SER A 180 -39.64 28.36 0.53
#